data_AF-A0A7S3CMB1-F1
#
_entry.id   AF-A0A7S3CMB1-F1
#
_cell.length_a   1.000
_cell.length_b   1.000
_cell.length_c   1.000
_cell.angle_alpha   90.00
_cell.angle_beta   90.00
_cell.angle_gamma   90.00
#
_symmetry.space_group_name_H-M   'P 1'
#
loop_
_entity.id
_entity.type
_entity.pdbx_description
1 polymer ?
#
loop_
_entity_poly.entity_id
_entity_poly.type
_entity_poly.pdbx_seq_one_letter_code
_entity_poly.pdbx_strand_id
1 'polypeptide(L)'
;EVGKDSGSGSPLYAVPFKFTLRKDTRRWTPSTRPTHGELLARVRMTYELPEETTINLKYTDADGDQVTLASDSDVQELFRQSLPVIRVAVTAPEWAEAKAIEAEAKKEEKKLAKEAEKKAVWRAKLTAKAQKGDNRAKAKLKELLK
;
A
#
# COMPACT_ATOMS: atom_id res chain seq x y z
N GLU A 1 19.10 -34.25 32.05
CA GLU A 1 18.49 -34.69 30.78
C GLU A 1 17.14 -35.32 31.07
N VAL A 2 16.05 -34.74 30.55
CA VAL A 2 14.87 -35.50 30.10
C VAL A 2 14.31 -34.66 28.95
N GLY A 3 14.48 -35.18 27.73
CA GLY A 3 13.96 -34.57 26.52
C GLY A 3 12.43 -34.59 26.53
N LYS A 4 11.82 -33.53 26.01
CA LYS A 4 10.40 -33.52 25.71
C LYS A 4 10.25 -33.24 24.22
N ASP A 5 9.80 -34.29 23.56
CA ASP A 5 9.57 -34.44 22.13
C ASP A 5 9.03 -33.19 21.45
N SER A 6 9.84 -32.67 20.53
CA SER A 6 9.42 -31.83 19.43
C SER A 6 8.60 -32.66 18.45
N GLY A 7 7.40 -33.04 18.86
CA GLY A 7 6.37 -33.56 17.97
C GLY A 7 5.97 -32.46 16.98
N SER A 8 6.61 -32.46 15.81
CA SER A 8 6.18 -31.69 14.64
C SER A 8 4.90 -32.31 14.06
N GLY A 9 3.83 -32.30 14.85
CA GLY A 9 2.48 -32.47 14.32
C GLY A 9 2.19 -31.22 13.53
N SER A 10 2.20 -31.30 12.20
CA SER A 10 1.63 -30.24 11.37
C SER A 10 0.26 -29.89 11.96
N PRO A 11 0.03 -28.64 12.41
CA PRO A 11 -1.26 -28.31 12.98
C PRO A 11 -2.31 -28.59 11.92
N LEU A 12 -3.32 -29.40 12.25
CA LEU A 12 -4.43 -29.81 11.37
C LEU A 12 -5.22 -28.61 10.78
N TYR A 13 -4.84 -27.38 11.12
CA TYR A 13 -5.47 -26.12 10.75
C TYR A 13 -4.51 -25.14 10.05
N ALA A 14 -3.35 -25.59 9.58
CA ALA A 14 -2.33 -24.76 8.91
C ALA A 14 -2.71 -24.38 7.46
N VAL A 15 -3.93 -23.90 7.24
CA VAL A 15 -4.34 -23.40 5.92
C VAL A 15 -3.73 -22.01 5.71
N PRO A 16 -2.90 -21.80 4.68
CA PRO A 16 -2.28 -20.52 4.44
C PRO A 16 -3.30 -19.51 3.91
N PHE A 17 -3.31 -18.32 4.51
CA PHE A 17 -4.01 -17.14 4.03
C PHE A 17 -3.11 -16.35 3.09
N LYS A 18 -3.69 -15.88 1.99
CA LYS A 18 -3.11 -14.91 1.05
C LYS A 18 -3.95 -13.65 1.09
N PHE A 19 -3.53 -12.68 1.91
CA PHE A 19 -4.16 -11.36 1.90
C PHE A 19 -3.63 -10.56 0.72
N THR A 20 -4.51 -9.91 -0.02
CA THR A 20 -4.13 -9.05 -1.14
C THR A 20 -4.73 -7.68 -0.95
N LEU A 21 -3.88 -6.65 -0.78
CA LEU A 21 -4.29 -5.25 -0.75
C LEU A 21 -3.74 -4.55 -2.00
N ARG A 22 -4.62 -4.18 -2.92
CA ARG A 22 -4.28 -3.60 -4.23
C ARG A 22 -3.37 -4.52 -5.07
N LYS A 23 -2.05 -4.31 -5.00
CA LYS A 23 -1.03 -5.08 -5.74
C LYS A 23 -0.04 -5.79 -4.81
N ASP A 24 -0.14 -5.58 -3.50
CA ASP A 24 0.69 -6.27 -2.52
C ASP A 24 -0.05 -7.51 -2.02
N THR A 25 0.63 -8.65 -2.03
CA THR A 25 0.08 -9.93 -1.57
C THR A 25 0.97 -10.48 -0.48
N ARG A 26 0.41 -10.64 0.71
CA ARG A 26 1.12 -11.14 1.89
C ARG A 26 0.53 -12.46 2.35
N ARG A 27 1.41 -13.38 2.72
CA ARG A 27 1.05 -14.73 3.17
C ARG A 27 1.14 -14.83 4.67
N TRP A 28 0.16 -15.48 5.28
CA TRP A 28 0.15 -15.77 6.69
C TRP A 28 -0.46 -17.15 6.92
N THR A 29 0.22 -18.00 7.69
CA THR A 29 -0.32 -19.29 8.09
C THR A 29 -0.57 -19.24 9.59
N PRO A 30 -1.84 -19.23 10.04
CA PRO A 30 -2.13 -19.21 11.46
C PRO A 30 -1.84 -20.57 12.10
N SER A 31 -1.39 -20.56 13.35
CA SER A 31 -1.13 -21.79 14.11
C SER A 31 -2.42 -22.45 14.62
N THR A 32 -3.49 -21.65 14.75
CA THR A 32 -4.82 -22.03 15.22
C THR A 32 -5.88 -21.47 14.27
N ARG A 33 -7.14 -21.87 14.42
CA ARG A 33 -8.24 -21.25 13.66
C ARG A 33 -8.43 -19.80 14.14
N PRO A 34 -8.22 -18.79 13.28
CA PRO A 34 -8.41 -17.40 13.66
C PRO A 34 -9.89 -17.03 13.72
N THR A 35 -10.22 -16.05 14.55
CA THR A 35 -11.48 -15.32 14.56
C THR A 35 -11.47 -14.19 13.52
N HIS A 36 -12.64 -13.64 13.21
CA HIS A 36 -12.76 -12.47 12.32
C HIS A 36 -11.97 -11.27 12.87
N GLY A 37 -12.03 -11.04 14.19
CA GLY A 37 -11.24 -9.98 14.83
C GLY A 37 -9.73 -10.18 14.67
N GLU A 38 -9.24 -11.41 14.80
CA GLU A 38 -7.83 -11.73 14.57
C GLU A 38 -7.40 -11.57 13.12
N LEU A 39 -8.28 -11.87 12.16
CA LEU A 39 -8.03 -11.60 10.74
C LEU A 39 -7.88 -10.11 10.48
N LEU A 40 -8.78 -9.29 11.01
CA LEU A 40 -8.69 -7.83 10.89
C LEU A 40 -7.42 -7.28 11.53
N ALA A 41 -7.11 -7.71 12.76
CA ALA A 41 -5.90 -7.31 13.46
C ALA A 41 -4.64 -7.73 12.68
N ARG A 42 -4.61 -8.95 12.14
CA ARG A 42 -3.51 -9.44 11.31
C ARG A 42 -3.34 -8.59 10.06
N VAL A 43 -4.43 -8.26 9.36
CA VAL A 43 -4.40 -7.41 8.16
C VAL A 43 -3.89 -6.02 8.49
N ARG A 44 -4.33 -5.43 9.60
CA ARG A 44 -3.84 -4.13 10.09
C ARG A 44 -2.34 -4.14 10.33
N MET A 45 -1.84 -5.11 11.08
CA MET A 45 -0.40 -5.26 11.34
C MET A 45 0.39 -5.50 10.03
N THR A 46 -0.19 -6.28 9.13
CA THR A 46 0.47 -6.73 7.90
C THR A 46 0.64 -5.60 6.88
N TYR A 47 -0.29 -4.65 6.82
CA TYR A 47 -0.27 -3.52 5.89
C TYR A 47 -0.09 -2.16 6.58
N GLU A 48 0.21 -2.17 7.88
CA GLU A 48 0.38 -0.96 8.71
C GLU A 48 -0.81 0.00 8.58
N LEU A 49 -2.03 -0.56 8.61
CA LEU A 49 -3.25 0.21 8.48
C LEU A 49 -3.60 0.88 9.84
N PRO A 50 -4.03 2.15 9.84
CA PRO A 50 -4.53 2.81 11.04
C PRO A 50 -5.71 2.08 11.68
N GLU A 51 -5.85 2.23 13.00
CA GLU A 51 -6.91 1.57 13.76
C GLU A 51 -8.33 2.08 13.41
N GLU A 52 -8.41 3.32 12.94
CA GLU A 52 -9.66 3.94 12.47
C GLU A 52 -10.07 3.45 11.08
N THR A 53 -9.20 2.73 10.35
CA THR A 53 -9.47 2.36 8.95
C THR A 53 -10.52 1.27 8.87
N THR A 54 -11.60 1.55 8.14
CA THR A 54 -12.60 0.55 7.78
C THR A 54 -11.99 -0.49 6.84
N ILE A 55 -11.99 -1.76 7.25
CA ILE A 55 -11.43 -2.88 6.47
C ILE A 55 -12.56 -3.83 6.08
N ASN A 56 -12.66 -4.09 4.78
CA ASN A 56 -13.55 -5.11 4.23
C ASN A 56 -12.72 -6.28 3.73
N LEU A 57 -13.06 -7.48 4.18
CA LEU A 57 -12.43 -8.73 3.77
C LEU A 57 -13.37 -9.50 2.86
N LYS A 58 -12.89 -9.92 1.70
CA LYS A 58 -13.59 -10.86 0.82
C LYS A 58 -12.69 -12.02 0.51
N TYR A 59 -13.19 -13.25 0.56
CA TYR A 59 -12.44 -14.42 0.14
C TYR A 59 -12.96 -14.98 -1.17
N THR A 60 -12.10 -15.72 -1.87
CA THR A 60 -12.49 -16.51 -3.05
C THR A 60 -12.89 -17.91 -2.60
N ASP A 61 -14.13 -18.30 -2.84
CA ASP A 61 -14.63 -19.64 -2.52
C ASP A 61 -14.18 -20.69 -3.56
N ALA A 62 -14.72 -21.92 -3.44
CA ALA A 62 -14.40 -23.03 -4.32
C ALA A 62 -14.90 -22.82 -5.76
N ASP A 63 -15.99 -22.08 -5.94
CA ASP A 63 -16.61 -21.78 -7.24
C ASP A 63 -15.94 -20.57 -7.93
N GLY A 64 -15.11 -19.83 -7.19
CA GLY A 64 -14.39 -18.66 -7.67
C GLY A 64 -15.06 -17.34 -7.34
N ASP A 65 -16.15 -17.36 -6.57
CA ASP A 65 -16.92 -16.20 -6.18
C ASP A 65 -16.28 -15.46 -5.01
N GLN A 66 -16.55 -14.15 -4.94
CA GLN A 66 -16.06 -13.27 -3.89
C GLN A 66 -17.08 -13.15 -2.77
N VAL A 67 -16.83 -13.83 -1.67
CA VAL A 67 -17.72 -13.86 -0.50
C VAL A 67 -17.16 -12.97 0.61
N THR A 68 -18.00 -12.15 1.22
CA THR A 68 -17.60 -11.24 2.29
C THR A 68 -17.40 -11.97 3.61
N LEU A 69 -16.31 -11.68 4.33
CA LEU A 69 -16.11 -12.05 5.73
C LEU A 69 -16.50 -10.85 6.58
N ALA A 70 -17.64 -10.91 7.25
CA ALA A 70 -18.12 -9.84 8.14
C ALA A 70 -18.19 -10.27 9.61
N SER A 71 -18.16 -11.57 9.88
CA SER A 71 -18.37 -12.15 11.20
C SER A 71 -17.59 -13.44 11.42
N ASP A 72 -17.52 -13.90 12.67
CA ASP A 72 -16.94 -15.20 13.01
C ASP A 72 -17.67 -16.39 12.37
N SER A 73 -18.98 -16.25 12.11
CA SER A 73 -19.76 -17.28 11.41
C SER A 73 -19.25 -17.48 9.98
N ASP A 74 -18.92 -16.40 9.28
CA ASP A 74 -18.39 -16.46 7.92
C ASP A 74 -17.00 -17.12 7.89
N VAL A 75 -16.18 -16.83 8.91
CA VAL A 75 -14.87 -17.48 9.08
C VAL A 75 -15.03 -18.97 9.35
N GLN A 76 -16.01 -19.38 10.15
CA GLN A 76 -16.30 -20.81 10.35
C GLN A 76 -16.71 -21.50 9.04
N GLU A 77 -17.57 -20.86 8.24
CA GLU A 77 -18.02 -21.39 6.95
C GLU A 77 -16.86 -21.51 5.96
N LEU A 78 -15.99 -20.51 5.89
CA LEU A 78 -14.76 -20.53 5.11
C LEU A 78 -13.91 -21.79 5.40
N PHE A 79 -13.75 -22.16 6.68
CA PHE A 79 -12.99 -23.35 7.05
C PHE A 79 -13.70 -24.66 6.69
N ARG A 80 -15.03 -24.68 6.54
CA ARG A 80 -15.77 -25.88 6.11
C ARG A 80 -15.53 -26.20 4.64
N GLN A 81 -15.26 -25.19 3.81
CA GLN A 81 -14.97 -25.37 2.38
C GLN A 81 -13.66 -26.12 2.11
N SER A 82 -12.81 -26.35 3.13
CA SER A 82 -11.58 -27.15 3.02
C SER A 82 -10.64 -26.65 1.90
N LEU A 83 -10.62 -25.34 1.67
CA LEU A 83 -9.78 -24.73 0.64
C LEU A 83 -8.30 -24.98 0.95
N PRO A 84 -7.47 -25.37 -0.03
CA PRO A 84 -6.04 -25.61 0.20
C PRO A 84 -5.27 -24.32 0.50
N VAL A 85 -5.79 -23.19 0.02
CA VAL A 85 -5.25 -21.84 0.26
C VAL A 85 -6.43 -20.88 0.31
N ILE A 86 -6.51 -20.11 1.39
CA ILE A 86 -7.54 -19.09 1.54
C ILE A 86 -7.03 -17.79 0.91
N ARG A 87 -7.66 -17.34 -0.17
CA ARG A 87 -7.33 -16.08 -0.83
C ARG A 87 -8.28 -15.00 -0.36
N VAL A 88 -7.75 -13.96 0.28
CA VAL A 88 -8.53 -12.86 0.83
C VAL A 88 -8.15 -11.56 0.14
N ALA A 89 -9.09 -10.94 -0.56
CA ALA A 89 -9.01 -9.56 -1.01
C ALA A 89 -9.32 -8.62 0.17
N VAL A 90 -8.40 -7.71 0.44
CA VAL A 90 -8.51 -6.68 1.47
C VAL A 90 -8.83 -5.36 0.79
N THR A 91 -9.90 -4.70 1.24
CA THR A 91 -10.28 -3.36 0.78
C THR A 91 -10.30 -2.40 1.95
N ALA A 92 -9.63 -1.27 1.81
CA ALA A 92 -9.57 -0.18 2.79
C ALA A 92 -9.75 1.16 2.06
N PRO A 93 -10.99 1.60 1.79
CA PRO A 93 -11.26 2.73 0.88
C PRO A 93 -10.70 4.06 1.39
N GLU A 94 -10.84 4.35 2.69
CA GLU A 94 -10.39 5.62 3.28
C GLU A 94 -8.86 5.75 3.26
N TRP A 95 -8.15 4.68 3.63
CA TRP A 95 -6.68 4.64 3.54
C TRP A 95 -6.19 4.75 2.09
N ALA A 96 -6.93 4.13 1.16
CA ALA A 96 -6.66 4.17 -0.26
C ALA A 96 -6.73 5.59 -0.85
N GLU A 97 -7.73 6.37 -0.44
CA GLU A 97 -7.92 7.76 -0.84
C GLU A 97 -6.85 8.66 -0.23
N ALA A 98 -6.57 8.54 1.07
CA ALA A 98 -5.53 9.31 1.74
C ALA A 98 -4.15 9.14 1.08
N LYS A 99 -3.79 7.89 0.72
CA LYS A 99 -2.54 7.61 0.01
C LYS A 99 -2.51 8.15 -1.42
N ALA A 100 -3.66 8.21 -2.10
CA ALA A 100 -3.74 8.79 -3.45
C ALA A 100 -3.53 10.31 -3.41
N ILE A 101 -4.14 10.99 -2.43
CA ILE A 101 -3.96 12.43 -2.21
C ILE A 101 -2.49 12.75 -1.90
N GLU A 102 -1.87 12.00 -0.98
CA GLU A 102 -0.44 12.16 -0.64
C GLU A 102 0.46 11.95 -1.88
N ALA A 103 0.14 10.97 -2.71
CA ALA A 103 0.91 10.68 -3.92
C ALA A 103 0.79 11.77 -4.98
N GLU A 104 -0.41 12.33 -5.19
CA GLU A 104 -0.61 13.46 -6.12
C GLU A 104 0.09 14.72 -5.63
N ALA A 105 0.01 15.04 -4.33
CA ALA A 105 0.73 16.18 -3.75
C ALA A 105 2.25 16.07 -3.96
N LYS A 106 2.83 14.88 -3.74
CA LYS A 106 4.27 14.63 -4.00
C LYS A 106 4.63 14.72 -5.48
N LYS A 107 3.73 14.34 -6.40
CA LYS A 107 3.96 14.50 -7.84
C LYS A 107 3.95 15.97 -8.23
N GLU A 108 3.01 16.74 -7.71
CA GLU A 108 2.89 18.17 -7.97
C GLU A 108 4.10 18.93 -7.43
N GLU A 109 4.53 18.64 -6.21
CA GLU A 109 5.75 19.19 -5.62
C GLU A 109 6.99 18.89 -6.47
N LYS A 110 7.17 17.64 -6.91
CA LYS A 110 8.26 17.25 -7.82
C LYS A 110 8.21 17.98 -9.16
N LYS A 111 7.00 18.23 -9.68
CA LYS A 111 6.81 18.98 -10.93
C LYS A 111 7.22 20.44 -10.75
N LEU A 112 6.78 21.07 -9.66
CA LEU A 112 7.12 22.45 -9.31
C LEU A 112 8.64 22.61 -9.09
N ALA A 113 9.27 21.68 -8.39
CA ALA A 113 10.72 21.67 -8.17
C ALA A 113 11.51 21.59 -9.48
N LYS A 114 11.11 20.69 -10.40
CA LYS A 114 11.72 20.58 -11.73
C LYS A 114 11.53 21.85 -12.57
N GLU A 115 10.38 22.51 -12.46
CA GLU A 115 10.12 23.77 -13.16
C GLU A 115 10.96 24.91 -12.59
N ALA A 116 11.06 25.00 -11.27
CA ALA A 116 11.92 25.97 -10.59
C ALA A 116 13.40 25.79 -10.97
N GLU A 117 13.89 24.54 -11.01
CA GLU A 117 15.25 24.22 -11.44
C GLU A 117 15.51 24.65 -12.88
N LYS A 118 14.60 24.32 -13.82
CA LYS A 118 14.71 24.77 -15.22
C LYS A 118 14.74 26.29 -15.33
N LYS A 119 13.89 26.99 -14.57
CA LYS A 119 13.85 28.46 -14.57
C LYS A 119 15.12 29.05 -13.98
N ALA A 120 15.70 28.46 -12.94
CA ALA A 120 16.96 28.88 -12.35
C ALA A 120 18.13 28.69 -13.33
N VAL A 121 18.24 27.54 -14.00
CA VAL A 121 19.26 27.28 -15.02
C VAL A 121 19.12 28.25 -16.20
N TRP A 122 17.91 28.51 -16.66
CA TRP A 122 17.66 29.47 -17.74
C TRP A 122 18.05 30.89 -17.32
N ARG A 123 17.69 31.32 -16.10
CA ARG A 123 18.12 32.62 -15.54
C ARG A 123 19.64 32.72 -15.45
N ALA A 124 20.33 31.69 -14.96
CA ALA A 124 21.79 31.66 -14.87
C ALA A 124 22.46 31.79 -16.25
N LYS A 125 21.94 31.07 -17.26
CA LYS A 125 22.41 31.20 -18.65
C LYS A 125 22.21 32.61 -19.21
N LEU A 126 21.06 33.23 -18.93
CA LEU A 126 20.78 34.62 -19.32
C LEU A 126 21.74 35.61 -18.66
N THR A 127 21.96 35.48 -17.36
CA THR A 127 22.89 36.33 -16.60
C THR A 127 24.31 36.21 -17.15
N ALA A 128 24.78 34.99 -17.41
CA ALA A 128 26.11 34.76 -17.99
C ALA A 128 26.27 35.39 -19.40
N LYS A 129 25.23 35.31 -20.25
CA LYS A 129 25.24 35.97 -21.56
C LYS A 129 25.20 37.49 -21.45
N ALA A 130 24.42 38.04 -20.53
CA ALA A 130 24.35 39.48 -20.28
C ALA A 130 25.70 40.05 -19.82
N GLN A 131 26.42 39.33 -18.96
CA GLN A 131 27.78 39.69 -18.51
C GLN A 131 28.80 39.70 -19.66
N LYS A 132 28.66 38.80 -20.65
CA LYS A 132 29.48 38.78 -21.87
C LYS A 132 29.14 39.87 -22.89
N GLY A 133 28.23 40.79 -22.55
CA GLY A 133 27.87 41.93 -23.40
C GLY A 133 26.69 41.72 -24.35
N ASP A 134 25.97 40.60 -24.27
CA ASP A 134 24.77 40.37 -25.10
C ASP A 134 23.63 41.32 -24.68
N ASN A 135 23.36 42.32 -25.52
CA ASN A 135 22.32 43.32 -25.28
C ASN A 135 20.90 42.75 -25.27
N ARG A 136 20.63 41.64 -25.99
CA ARG A 136 19.33 40.96 -25.96
C ARG A 136 19.13 40.22 -24.64
N ALA A 137 20.20 39.61 -24.12
CA ALA A 137 20.17 38.98 -22.79
C ALA A 137 19.98 40.01 -21.67
N LYS A 138 20.62 41.19 -21.76
CA LYS A 138 20.42 42.29 -20.80
C LYS A 138 18.98 42.81 -20.77
N ALA A 139 18.36 42.99 -21.94
CA ALA A 139 16.98 43.43 -22.03
C ALA A 139 16.01 42.42 -21.38
N LYS A 140 16.17 41.12 -21.66
CA LYS A 140 15.36 40.05 -21.06
C LYS A 140 15.56 39.91 -19.55
N LEU A 141 16.77 40.11 -19.04
CA LEU A 141 17.03 40.08 -17.61
C LEU A 141 16.35 41.26 -16.89
N LYS A 142 16.36 42.45 -17.51
CA LYS A 142 15.70 43.66 -16.97
C LYS A 142 14.17 43.51 -16.91
N GLU A 143 13.57 42.78 -17.86
CA GLU A 143 12.15 42.45 -17.87
C GLU A 143 11.77 41.46 -16.75
N LEU A 144 12.64 40.50 -16.43
CA LEU A 144 12.41 39.50 -15.37
C LEU A 144 12.57 40.02 -13.93
N LEU A 145 13.20 41.19 -13.77
CA LEU A 145 13.49 41.85 -12.48
C LEU A 145 12.53 43.02 -12.18
N LYS A 146 11.63 43.33 -13.11
CA LYS A 146 10.55 44.30 -12.94
C LYS A 146 9.32 43.63 -12.34
#